data_AF-A0A225V1I7-F1
#
_entry.id   AF-A0A225V1I7-F1
#
_cell.length_a   1.000
_cell.length_b   1.000
_cell.length_c   1.000
_cell.angle_alpha   90.00
_cell.angle_beta   90.00
_cell.angle_gamma   90.00
#
_symmetry.space_group_name_H-M   'P 1'
#
loop_
_entity.id
_entity.type
_entity.pdbx_description
1 polymer ?
#
loop_
_entity_poly.entity_id
_entity_poly.type
_entity_poly.pdbx_seq_one_letter_code
_entity_poly.pdbx_strand_id
1 'polypeptide(L)'
;FDSERLKDMAQNGWNFLPENTTTAVVDDPIVDKMYDGYCGPSEDIQAVTMSPLSLFTYFLPRSFWRHVASESNRYWKQTLESRLNKMVERENAVMTRPRRSKDALRRKLEKFQRILPHEILQWIGLMLAHALNPRKRFESHWCVAEDGVIPAGTFGKVMSRDRFRDITRYLHFSDNEVPEATKDRAWKIRPILATLERTFNAGYVLGPRVAIDEGMLPSRNRMNPTRQYMKDKPHKWGSKCVMTCCAETGYCKR
;
A
#
# COMPACT_ATOMS: atom_id res chain seq x y z
N PHE A 1 -29.05 0.29 19.43
CA PHE A 1 -28.84 -0.94 20.23
C PHE A 1 -28.37 -0.53 21.62
N ASP A 2 -28.91 -1.19 22.64
CA ASP A 2 -28.59 -0.97 24.06
C ASP A 2 -27.25 -1.64 24.43
N SER A 3 -26.43 -0.96 25.23
CA SER A 3 -25.13 -1.43 25.72
C SER A 3 -25.25 -2.75 26.51
N GLU A 4 -26.37 -2.97 27.22
CA GLU A 4 -26.59 -4.23 27.93
C GLU A 4 -26.85 -5.40 26.98
N ARG A 5 -27.66 -5.20 25.93
CA ARG A 5 -27.89 -6.24 24.91
C ARG A 5 -26.60 -6.61 24.16
N LEU A 6 -25.72 -5.64 23.88
CA LEU A 6 -24.43 -5.93 23.25
C LEU A 6 -23.51 -6.74 24.17
N LYS A 7 -23.53 -6.50 25.49
CA LYS A 7 -22.77 -7.29 26.47
C LYS A 7 -23.31 -8.71 26.60
N ASP A 8 -24.63 -8.88 26.64
CA ASP A 8 -25.26 -10.21 26.67
C ASP A 8 -24.96 -10.99 25.38
N MET A 9 -25.11 -10.36 24.20
CA MET A 9 -24.73 -10.99 22.93
C MET A 9 -23.24 -11.37 22.86
N ALA A 10 -22.35 -10.60 23.48
CA ALA A 10 -20.93 -10.96 23.52
C ALA A 10 -20.66 -12.23 24.33
N GLN A 11 -21.47 -12.51 25.36
CA GLN A 11 -21.34 -13.69 26.21
C GLN A 11 -22.10 -14.90 25.66
N ASN A 12 -23.33 -14.68 25.19
CA ASN A 12 -24.31 -15.75 24.94
C ASN A 12 -24.84 -15.75 23.50
N GLY A 13 -24.49 -14.75 22.68
CA GLY A 13 -25.01 -14.58 21.32
C GLY A 13 -24.26 -15.38 20.25
N TRP A 14 -23.24 -16.16 20.63
CA TRP A 14 -22.40 -16.89 19.70
C TRP A 14 -22.55 -18.39 19.88
N ASN A 15 -22.99 -19.09 18.83
CA ASN A 15 -22.87 -20.53 18.76
C ASN A 15 -21.46 -20.87 18.27
N PHE A 16 -20.62 -21.39 19.16
CA PHE A 16 -19.29 -21.86 18.79
C PHE A 16 -19.41 -23.25 18.18
N LEU A 17 -18.99 -23.38 16.92
CA LEU A 17 -18.85 -24.68 16.27
C LEU A 17 -17.55 -25.34 16.76
N PRO A 18 -17.54 -26.67 16.98
CA PRO A 18 -16.31 -27.37 17.29
C PRO A 18 -15.30 -27.25 16.14
N GLU A 19 -14.01 -27.16 16.47
CA GLU A 19 -12.94 -27.07 15.47
C GLU A 19 -13.05 -28.19 14.42
N ASN A 20 -12.90 -27.82 13.14
CA ASN A 20 -12.95 -28.72 11.98
C ASN A 20 -14.31 -29.38 11.68
N THR A 21 -15.41 -28.88 12.25
CA THR A 21 -16.75 -29.35 11.89
C THR A 21 -17.23 -28.66 10.61
N THR A 22 -17.60 -29.44 9.60
CA THR A 22 -18.29 -28.89 8.41
C THR A 22 -19.78 -28.79 8.74
N THR A 23 -20.29 -27.58 8.92
CA THR A 23 -21.71 -27.34 9.15
C THR A 23 -22.35 -26.89 7.84
N ALA A 24 -23.48 -27.48 7.48
CA ALA A 24 -24.29 -26.93 6.41
C ALA A 24 -24.76 -25.55 6.86
N VAL A 25 -24.48 -24.52 6.06
CA VAL A 25 -25.09 -23.21 6.24
C VAL A 25 -26.57 -23.41 5.96
N VAL A 26 -27.39 -23.39 7.02
CA VAL A 26 -28.84 -23.50 6.89
C VAL A 26 -29.34 -22.14 6.45
N ASP A 27 -29.94 -22.06 5.26
CA ASP A 27 -30.66 -20.86 4.83
C ASP A 27 -31.83 -20.64 5.80
N ASP A 28 -31.71 -19.61 6.63
CA ASP A 28 -32.77 -19.16 7.51
C ASP A 28 -33.54 -18.02 6.81
N PRO A 29 -34.78 -18.27 6.35
CA PRO A 29 -35.57 -17.28 5.64
C PRO A 29 -35.96 -16.06 6.51
N ILE A 30 -35.76 -16.11 7.82
CA ILE A 30 -35.90 -14.96 8.72
C ILE A 30 -34.63 -14.10 8.67
N VAL A 31 -33.44 -14.73 8.69
CA VAL A 31 -32.15 -14.02 8.59
C VAL A 31 -32.03 -13.29 7.25
N ASP A 32 -32.45 -13.93 6.16
CA ASP A 32 -32.45 -13.32 4.83
C ASP A 32 -33.40 -12.11 4.72
N LYS A 33 -34.38 -12.00 5.61
CA LYS A 33 -35.32 -10.86 5.70
C LYS A 33 -34.91 -9.81 6.73
N MET A 34 -33.83 -10.01 7.50
CA MET A 34 -33.40 -9.05 8.52
C MET A 34 -32.88 -7.73 7.93
N TYR A 35 -32.52 -7.72 6.64
CA TYR A 35 -32.14 -6.51 5.92
C TYR A 35 -32.54 -6.63 4.44
N ASP A 36 -33.45 -5.78 4.01
CA ASP A 36 -33.93 -5.63 2.64
C ASP A 36 -33.51 -4.28 2.01
N GLY A 37 -32.65 -3.53 2.70
CA GLY A 37 -32.14 -2.24 2.27
C GLY A 37 -31.14 -2.34 1.11
N TYR A 38 -30.76 -1.18 0.57
CA TYR A 38 -29.79 -1.08 -0.51
C TYR A 38 -28.40 -1.59 -0.10
N CYS A 39 -27.87 -2.55 -0.84
CA CYS A 39 -26.48 -3.00 -0.78
C CYS A 39 -25.80 -2.67 -2.10
N GLY A 40 -24.65 -1.99 -2.04
CA GLY A 40 -23.94 -1.62 -3.27
C GLY A 40 -23.08 -0.37 -3.14
N PRO A 41 -22.52 0.10 -4.29
CA PRO A 41 -21.75 1.33 -4.35
C PRO A 41 -22.57 2.54 -3.88
N SER A 42 -21.99 3.39 -3.03
CA SER A 42 -22.66 4.62 -2.60
C SER A 42 -22.94 5.60 -3.76
N GLU A 43 -23.89 6.52 -3.58
CA GLU A 43 -24.23 7.52 -4.60
C GLU A 43 -22.99 8.31 -5.08
N ASP A 44 -22.12 8.70 -4.15
CA ASP A 44 -20.89 9.43 -4.44
C ASP A 44 -19.95 8.67 -5.40
N ILE A 45 -19.83 7.36 -5.23
CA ILE A 45 -18.93 6.56 -6.07
C ILE A 45 -19.61 6.24 -7.42
N GLN A 46 -20.93 6.10 -7.46
CA GLN A 46 -21.67 5.83 -8.70
C GLN A 46 -21.38 6.88 -9.77
N ALA A 47 -21.29 8.16 -9.38
CA ALA A 47 -20.96 9.27 -10.26
C ALA A 47 -19.58 9.15 -10.95
N VAL A 48 -18.66 8.35 -10.40
CA VAL A 48 -17.28 8.22 -10.91
C VAL A 48 -16.93 6.82 -11.44
N THR A 49 -17.86 5.86 -11.37
CA THR A 49 -17.62 4.45 -11.72
C THR A 49 -17.25 4.21 -13.19
N MET A 50 -17.70 5.06 -14.12
CA MET A 50 -17.46 4.89 -15.56
C MET A 50 -16.02 5.17 -15.99
N SER A 51 -15.19 5.74 -15.10
CA SER A 51 -13.79 6.04 -15.37
C SER A 51 -12.90 5.34 -14.35
N PRO A 52 -12.07 4.36 -14.75
CA PRO A 52 -11.14 3.69 -13.85
C PRO A 52 -10.20 4.66 -13.13
N LEU A 53 -9.81 5.75 -13.82
CA LEU A 53 -8.97 6.79 -13.21
C LEU A 53 -9.75 7.62 -12.18
N SER A 54 -11.00 7.94 -12.46
CA SER A 54 -11.85 8.67 -11.51
C SER A 54 -12.08 7.82 -10.26
N LEU A 55 -12.38 6.53 -10.44
CA LEU A 55 -12.51 5.55 -9.36
C LEU A 55 -11.22 5.42 -8.54
N PHE A 56 -10.06 5.35 -9.19
CA PHE A 56 -8.76 5.34 -8.51
C PHE A 56 -8.57 6.61 -7.66
N THR A 57 -8.91 7.78 -8.21
CA THR A 57 -8.81 9.05 -7.47
C THR A 57 -9.90 9.26 -6.42
N TYR A 58 -10.98 8.48 -6.43
CA TYR A 58 -11.95 8.47 -5.34
C TYR A 58 -11.33 7.80 -4.10
N PHE A 59 -10.77 6.60 -4.27
CA PHE A 59 -10.15 5.85 -3.18
C PHE A 59 -8.83 6.45 -2.70
N LEU A 60 -8.05 7.04 -3.62
CA LEU A 60 -6.80 7.71 -3.31
C LEU A 60 -6.82 9.13 -3.88
N PRO A 61 -7.40 10.10 -3.14
CA PRO A 61 -7.61 11.47 -3.59
C PRO A 61 -6.34 12.19 -4.05
N ARG A 62 -6.50 13.20 -4.91
CA ARG A 62 -5.37 14.04 -5.36
C ARG A 62 -4.63 14.70 -4.19
N SER A 63 -5.35 15.07 -3.12
CA SER A 63 -4.75 15.60 -1.89
C SER A 63 -3.82 14.58 -1.21
N PHE A 64 -4.19 13.30 -1.20
CA PHE A 64 -3.34 12.23 -0.70
C PHE A 64 -2.01 12.16 -1.48
N TRP A 65 -2.03 12.20 -2.82
CA TRP A 65 -0.80 12.17 -3.61
C TRP A 65 0.08 13.41 -3.44
N ARG A 66 -0.53 14.58 -3.20
CA ARG A 66 0.21 15.80 -2.81
C ARG A 66 0.91 15.62 -1.47
N HIS A 67 0.22 15.02 -0.50
CA HIS A 67 0.80 14.66 0.79
C HIS A 67 1.97 13.69 0.65
N VAL A 68 1.80 12.58 -0.09
CA VAL A 68 2.89 11.61 -0.31
C VAL A 68 4.11 12.26 -0.98
N ALA A 69 3.90 13.15 -1.96
CA ALA A 69 5.00 13.89 -2.56
C ALA A 69 5.71 14.79 -1.53
N SER A 70 4.97 15.51 -0.68
CA SER A 70 5.55 16.31 0.39
C SER A 70 6.41 15.47 1.34
N GLU A 71 5.86 14.35 1.84
CA GLU A 71 6.55 13.47 2.78
C GLU A 71 7.74 12.74 2.16
N SER A 72 7.65 12.35 0.88
CA SER A 72 8.79 11.75 0.15
C SER A 72 9.96 12.73 0.02
N ASN A 73 9.66 14.01 -0.27
CA ASN A 73 10.68 15.05 -0.32
C ASN A 73 11.22 15.42 1.06
N ARG A 74 10.38 15.40 2.11
CA ARG A 74 10.82 15.58 3.51
C ARG A 74 11.76 14.44 3.91
N TYR A 75 11.40 13.20 3.61
CA TYR A 75 12.23 12.03 3.89
C TYR A 75 13.60 12.09 3.21
N TRP A 76 13.65 12.56 1.96
CA TRP A 76 14.92 12.82 1.30
C TRP A 76 15.78 13.80 2.12
N LYS A 77 15.22 14.92 2.61
CA LYS A 77 15.96 15.89 3.44
C LYS A 77 16.44 15.26 4.75
N GLN A 78 15.54 14.59 5.48
CA GLN A 78 15.84 13.95 6.77
C GLN A 78 16.98 12.92 6.66
N THR A 79 17.08 12.23 5.53
CA THR A 79 18.11 11.21 5.31
C THR A 79 19.36 11.72 4.59
N LEU A 80 19.45 13.00 4.25
CA LEU A 80 20.55 13.56 3.45
C LEU A 80 21.91 13.35 4.14
N GLU A 81 22.04 13.76 5.40
CA GLU A 81 23.31 13.64 6.15
C GLU A 81 23.72 12.18 6.36
N SER A 82 22.77 11.30 6.71
CA SER A 82 23.05 9.86 6.84
C SER A 82 23.56 9.25 5.53
N ARG A 83 22.98 9.65 4.39
CA ARG A 83 23.44 9.23 3.06
C ARG A 83 24.80 9.80 2.72
N LEU A 84 25.07 11.07 3.05
CA LEU A 84 26.36 11.70 2.85
C LEU A 84 27.46 10.98 3.63
N ASN A 85 27.22 10.67 4.92
CA ASN A 85 28.18 9.95 5.75
C ASN A 85 28.50 8.57 5.17
N LYS A 86 27.48 7.80 4.76
CA LYS A 86 27.67 6.50 4.07
C LYS A 86 28.45 6.64 2.76
N MET A 87 28.26 7.74 2.02
CA MET A 87 29.04 8.00 0.79
C MET A 87 30.49 8.34 1.10
N VAL A 88 30.75 9.12 2.15
CA VAL A 88 32.11 9.44 2.61
C VAL A 88 32.84 8.20 3.08
N GLU A 89 32.21 7.36 3.90
CA GLU A 89 32.76 6.07 4.34
C GLU A 89 33.17 5.19 3.16
N ARG A 90 32.28 5.06 2.17
CA ARG A 90 32.56 4.31 0.93
C ARG A 90 33.69 4.92 0.13
N GLU A 91 33.75 6.25 0.01
CA GLU A 91 34.81 6.94 -0.73
C GLU A 91 36.17 6.80 -0.02
N ASN A 92 36.20 6.78 1.32
CA ASN A 92 37.42 6.57 2.10
C ASN A 92 38.00 5.16 1.90
N ALA A 93 37.14 4.16 1.68
CA ALA A 93 37.53 2.79 1.38
C ALA A 93 38.07 2.59 -0.06
N VAL A 94 37.90 3.56 -0.96
CA VAL A 94 38.43 3.48 -2.33
C VAL A 94 39.93 3.81 -2.31
N MET A 95 40.74 2.88 -2.82
CA MET A 95 42.20 3.02 -2.96
C MET A 95 42.66 3.21 -4.40
N THR A 96 41.80 2.96 -5.38
CA THR A 96 42.16 2.89 -6.82
C THR A 96 42.11 4.23 -7.56
N ARG A 97 41.58 5.29 -6.95
CA ARG A 97 41.46 6.63 -7.56
C ARG A 97 41.51 7.73 -6.49
N PRO A 98 41.83 8.98 -6.88
CA PRO A 98 41.74 10.12 -5.98
C PRO A 98 40.36 10.24 -5.34
N ARG A 99 40.35 10.52 -4.02
CA ARG A 99 39.13 10.64 -3.23
C ARG A 99 38.44 11.95 -3.54
N ARG A 100 37.12 11.90 -3.69
CA ARG A 100 36.28 13.11 -3.78
C ARG A 100 36.11 13.74 -2.40
N SER A 101 36.10 15.07 -2.36
CA SER A 101 35.82 15.80 -1.12
C SER A 101 34.37 15.59 -0.65
N LYS A 102 34.13 15.72 0.66
CA LYS A 102 32.78 15.67 1.24
C LYS A 102 31.82 16.64 0.55
N ASP A 103 32.28 17.85 0.22
CA ASP A 103 31.45 18.85 -0.46
C ASP A 103 31.10 18.45 -1.89
N ALA A 104 32.01 17.80 -2.62
CA ALA A 104 31.71 17.28 -3.95
C ALA A 104 30.66 16.16 -3.90
N LEU A 105 30.73 15.29 -2.89
CA LEU A 105 29.72 14.25 -2.64
C LEU A 105 28.36 14.85 -2.24
N ARG A 106 28.37 15.90 -1.40
CA ARG A 106 27.16 16.64 -1.01
C ARG A 106 26.48 17.29 -2.21
N ARG A 107 27.23 18.05 -3.02
CA ARG A 107 26.71 18.67 -4.26
C ARG A 107 26.10 17.63 -5.19
N LYS A 108 26.69 16.43 -5.27
CA LYS A 108 26.13 15.33 -6.07
C LYS A 108 24.78 14.86 -5.53
N LEU A 109 24.61 14.75 -4.21
CA LEU A 109 23.33 14.37 -3.60
C LEU A 109 22.27 15.46 -3.79
N GLU A 110 22.66 16.73 -3.67
CA GLU A 110 21.78 17.90 -3.81
C GLU A 110 21.27 18.12 -5.25
N LYS A 111 21.84 17.44 -6.25
CA LYS A 111 21.27 17.36 -7.61
C LYS A 111 19.91 16.63 -7.67
N PHE A 112 19.47 16.04 -6.56
CA PHE A 112 18.14 15.45 -6.47
C PHE A 112 17.04 16.45 -6.80
N GLN A 113 16.19 16.08 -7.74
CA GLN A 113 15.03 16.88 -8.11
C GLN A 113 13.84 16.52 -7.22
N ARG A 114 13.11 17.54 -6.77
CA ARG A 114 11.88 17.37 -5.99
C ARG A 114 10.91 16.42 -6.70
N ILE A 115 10.34 15.46 -5.97
CA ILE A 115 9.31 14.56 -6.47
C ILE A 115 7.97 15.31 -6.55
N LEU A 116 7.32 15.26 -7.70
CA LEU A 116 6.01 15.86 -7.94
C LEU A 116 4.90 14.81 -7.81
N PRO A 117 3.66 15.21 -7.42
CA PRO A 117 2.57 14.26 -7.22
C PRO A 117 2.23 13.41 -8.44
N HIS A 118 2.29 13.99 -9.64
CA HIS A 118 1.99 13.27 -10.89
C HIS A 118 3.07 12.23 -11.22
N GLU A 119 4.33 12.43 -10.80
CA GLU A 119 5.39 11.44 -11.01
C GLU A 119 5.16 10.19 -10.15
N ILE A 120 4.57 10.34 -8.96
CA ILE A 120 4.16 9.21 -8.13
C ILE A 120 3.05 8.42 -8.83
N LEU A 121 2.08 9.10 -9.44
CA LEU A 121 1.04 8.44 -10.23
C LEU A 121 1.61 7.70 -11.44
N GLN A 122 2.57 8.30 -12.17
CA GLN A 122 3.29 7.63 -13.24
C GLN A 122 4.05 6.40 -12.73
N TRP A 123 4.73 6.52 -11.59
CA TRP A 123 5.43 5.41 -10.94
C TRP A 123 4.47 4.26 -10.61
N ILE A 124 3.28 4.54 -10.05
CA ILE A 124 2.23 3.53 -9.81
C ILE A 124 1.78 2.90 -11.13
N GLY A 125 1.55 3.71 -12.16
CA GLY A 125 1.19 3.22 -13.49
C GLY A 125 2.21 2.24 -14.05
N LEU A 126 3.50 2.51 -13.88
CA LEU A 126 4.58 1.59 -14.27
C LEU A 126 4.62 0.32 -13.40
N MET A 127 4.30 0.41 -12.11
CA MET A 127 4.15 -0.78 -11.25
C MET A 127 3.00 -1.67 -11.70
N LEU A 128 1.83 -1.09 -12.00
CA LEU A 128 0.67 -1.81 -12.51
C LEU A 128 0.95 -2.43 -13.88
N ALA A 129 1.60 -1.68 -14.78
CA ALA A 129 1.99 -2.19 -16.09
C ALA A 129 2.93 -3.41 -15.99
N HIS A 130 3.87 -3.40 -15.04
CA HIS A 130 4.71 -4.57 -14.79
C HIS A 130 3.94 -5.72 -14.17
N ALA A 131 2.97 -5.47 -13.29
CA ALA A 131 2.13 -6.53 -12.73
C ALA A 131 1.29 -7.24 -13.81
N LEU A 132 0.79 -6.48 -14.80
CA LEU A 132 0.04 -7.02 -15.93
C LEU A 132 0.92 -7.69 -16.99
N ASN A 133 2.14 -7.18 -17.20
CA ASN A 133 3.11 -7.74 -18.14
C ASN A 133 4.49 -7.86 -17.50
N PRO A 134 4.70 -8.90 -16.66
CA PRO A 134 5.94 -9.07 -15.93
C PRO A 134 7.10 -9.45 -16.86
N ARG A 135 8.21 -8.73 -16.72
CA ARG A 135 9.51 -9.13 -17.30
C ARG A 135 10.38 -9.75 -16.22
N LYS A 136 11.25 -10.69 -16.60
CA LYS A 136 12.17 -11.38 -15.67
C LYS A 136 12.97 -10.42 -14.78
N ARG A 137 13.41 -9.30 -15.34
CA ARG A 137 14.01 -8.18 -14.60
C ARG A 137 13.13 -6.96 -14.79
N PHE A 138 12.89 -6.23 -13.71
CA PHE A 138 12.08 -5.02 -13.75
C PHE A 138 12.70 -3.96 -14.67
N GLU A 139 14.03 -3.85 -14.67
CA GLU A 139 14.80 -2.92 -15.48
C GLU A 139 14.74 -3.21 -16.98
N SER A 140 14.37 -4.43 -17.38
CA SER A 140 14.22 -4.79 -18.80
C SER A 140 13.10 -4.00 -19.49
N HIS A 141 12.21 -3.36 -18.74
CA HIS A 141 11.21 -2.43 -19.27
C HIS A 141 11.81 -1.10 -19.80
N TRP A 142 13.08 -0.82 -19.52
CA TRP A 142 13.84 0.30 -20.08
C TRP A 142 14.87 -0.13 -21.14
N CYS A 143 14.91 -1.41 -21.51
CA CYS A 143 15.81 -1.87 -22.57
C CYS A 143 15.36 -1.27 -23.91
N VAL A 144 16.26 -0.55 -24.60
CA VAL A 144 15.96 0.02 -25.92
C VAL A 144 16.21 -0.96 -27.07
N ALA A 145 17.00 -2.00 -26.82
CA ALA A 145 17.28 -3.05 -27.79
C ALA A 145 16.17 -4.10 -27.77
N GLU A 146 15.83 -4.60 -28.95
CA GLU A 146 15.03 -5.81 -29.15
C GLU A 146 15.93 -7.05 -28.99
N ASP A 147 15.38 -8.14 -28.47
CA ASP A 147 16.08 -9.40 -28.29
C ASP A 147 15.27 -10.53 -28.95
N GLY A 148 15.55 -10.77 -30.23
CA GLY A 148 14.79 -11.69 -31.07
C GLY A 148 13.32 -11.27 -31.18
N VAL A 149 12.42 -12.07 -30.57
CA VAL A 149 10.98 -11.79 -30.52
C VAL A 149 10.56 -10.93 -29.33
N ILE A 150 11.49 -10.53 -28.46
CA ILE A 150 11.20 -9.70 -27.28
C ILE A 150 11.29 -8.22 -27.68
N PRO A 151 10.19 -7.46 -27.63
CA PRO A 151 10.20 -6.06 -28.03
C PRO A 151 10.93 -5.18 -27.02
N ALA A 152 11.45 -4.06 -27.51
CA ALA A 152 12.01 -3.00 -26.70
C ALA A 152 11.02 -2.54 -25.60
N GLY A 153 11.57 -2.14 -24.47
CA GLY A 153 10.83 -1.64 -23.33
C GLY A 153 10.25 -0.24 -23.59
N THR A 154 9.06 0.02 -23.08
CA THR A 154 8.34 1.29 -23.30
C THR A 154 8.39 2.24 -22.10
N PHE A 155 8.92 1.81 -20.95
CA PHE A 155 8.84 2.60 -19.72
C PHE A 155 9.64 3.90 -19.82
N GLY A 156 10.71 3.92 -20.62
CA GLY A 156 11.50 5.12 -20.90
C GLY A 156 10.70 6.26 -21.53
N LYS A 157 9.56 5.98 -22.18
CA LYS A 157 8.65 6.99 -22.74
C LYS A 157 7.86 7.74 -21.66
N VAL A 158 7.71 7.15 -20.47
CA VAL A 158 6.97 7.73 -19.34
C VAL A 158 7.91 8.36 -18.34
N MET A 159 8.98 7.64 -17.95
CA MET A 159 9.92 8.07 -16.92
C MET A 159 11.27 7.40 -17.13
N SER A 160 12.37 8.11 -16.87
CA SER A 160 13.70 7.51 -16.92
C SER A 160 13.89 6.47 -15.81
N ARG A 161 14.71 5.45 -16.07
CA ARG A 161 15.02 4.39 -15.09
C ARG A 161 15.57 4.97 -13.78
N ASP A 162 16.45 5.97 -13.88
CA ASP A 162 17.08 6.55 -12.71
C ASP A 162 16.08 7.39 -11.90
N ARG A 163 15.16 8.11 -12.57
CA ARG A 163 14.07 8.81 -11.88
C ARG A 163 13.11 7.85 -11.18
N PHE A 164 12.76 6.75 -11.83
CA PHE A 164 11.97 5.68 -11.21
C PHE A 164 12.64 5.13 -9.94
N ARG A 165 13.96 4.88 -9.99
CA ARG A 165 14.73 4.40 -8.83
C ARG A 165 14.81 5.44 -7.71
N ASP A 166 14.93 6.73 -8.05
CA ASP A 166 14.92 7.81 -7.07
C ASP A 166 13.56 7.88 -6.36
N ILE A 167 12.45 7.87 -7.10
CA ILE A 167 11.10 7.84 -6.50
C ILE A 167 10.93 6.59 -5.63
N THR A 168 11.29 5.40 -6.13
CA THR A 168 11.22 4.15 -5.36
C THR A 168 12.00 4.22 -4.04
N ARG A 169 13.16 4.90 -4.05
CA ARG A 169 14.02 5.01 -2.87
C ARG A 169 13.47 5.96 -1.81
N TYR A 170 12.83 7.06 -2.22
CA TYR A 170 12.38 8.12 -1.31
C TYR A 170 10.87 8.17 -1.11
N LEU A 171 10.09 7.29 -1.74
CA LEU A 171 8.66 7.18 -1.54
C LEU A 171 8.37 6.97 -0.05
N HIS A 172 7.66 7.93 0.54
CA HIS A 172 7.41 7.96 1.97
C HIS A 172 6.06 8.61 2.25
N PHE A 173 5.33 8.14 3.26
CA PHE A 173 3.95 8.56 3.52
C PHE A 173 3.80 9.46 4.73
N SER A 174 4.74 9.47 5.67
CA SER A 174 4.61 10.14 6.97
C SER A 174 5.90 10.78 7.47
N ASP A 175 5.80 11.75 8.37
CA ASP A 175 6.98 12.39 8.93
C ASP A 175 7.70 11.47 9.93
N ASN A 176 9.02 11.29 9.83
CA ASN A 176 9.75 10.47 10.80
C ASN A 176 10.14 11.21 12.08
N GLU A 177 10.03 12.54 12.12
CA GLU A 177 10.51 13.37 13.25
C GLU A 177 9.41 13.70 14.25
N VAL A 178 8.16 13.28 14.00
CA VAL A 178 7.05 13.51 14.93
C VAL A 178 7.00 12.44 16.04
N PRO A 179 6.51 12.77 17.26
CA PRO A 179 6.48 11.84 18.39
C PRO A 179 5.74 10.52 18.11
N GLU A 180 4.67 10.58 17.31
CA GLU A 180 3.83 9.44 16.92
C GLU A 180 4.62 8.36 16.19
N ALA A 181 5.71 8.72 15.50
CA ALA A 181 6.58 7.78 14.79
C ALA A 181 7.20 6.73 15.72
N THR A 182 7.34 7.05 17.00
CA THR A 182 7.86 6.14 18.02
C THR A 182 6.78 5.28 18.69
N LYS A 183 5.53 5.74 18.66
CA LYS A 183 4.40 5.11 19.37
C LYS A 183 3.62 4.15 18.46
N ASP A 184 3.34 4.56 17.23
CA ASP A 184 2.56 3.78 16.28
C ASP A 184 3.45 2.88 15.42
N ARG A 185 3.37 1.57 15.63
CA ARG A 185 4.11 0.57 14.84
C ARG A 185 3.79 0.65 13.33
N ALA A 186 2.61 1.13 12.94
CA ALA A 186 2.22 1.29 11.55
C ALA A 186 2.43 2.71 11.00
N TRP A 187 3.11 3.59 11.75
CA TRP A 187 3.22 5.02 11.43
C TRP A 187 3.66 5.31 9.99
N LYS A 188 4.62 4.54 9.47
CA LYS A 188 5.16 4.70 8.11
C LYS A 188 4.14 4.52 6.99
N ILE A 189 3.04 3.81 7.26
CA ILE A 189 1.94 3.57 6.31
C ILE A 189 0.60 4.13 6.84
N ARG A 190 0.59 4.76 8.01
CA ARG A 190 -0.62 5.29 8.63
C ARG A 190 -1.43 6.19 7.69
N PRO A 191 -0.83 7.11 6.91
CA PRO A 191 -1.61 8.00 6.06
C PRO A 191 -2.33 7.30 4.91
N ILE A 192 -1.73 6.24 4.33
CA ILE A 192 -2.43 5.45 3.31
C ILE A 192 -3.52 4.58 3.93
N LEU A 193 -3.26 3.96 5.09
CA LEU A 193 -4.27 3.17 5.81
C LEU A 193 -5.48 4.03 6.16
N ALA A 194 -5.29 5.21 6.75
CA ALA A 194 -6.38 6.11 7.12
C ALA A 194 -7.17 6.61 5.90
N THR A 195 -6.49 6.82 4.77
CA THR A 195 -7.15 7.24 3.52
C THR A 195 -8.01 6.12 2.94
N LEU A 196 -7.48 4.90 2.88
CA LEU A 196 -8.21 3.74 2.37
C LEU A 196 -9.36 3.37 3.30
N GLU A 197 -9.15 3.32 4.61
CA GLU A 197 -10.19 3.02 5.60
C GLU A 197 -11.38 3.98 5.47
N ARG A 198 -11.11 5.29 5.34
CA ARG A 198 -12.16 6.29 5.15
C ARG A 198 -12.89 6.13 3.82
N THR A 199 -12.17 5.95 2.72
CA THR A 199 -12.77 5.92 1.37
C THR A 199 -13.45 4.59 1.07
N PHE A 200 -12.91 3.47 1.56
CA PHE A 200 -13.52 2.14 1.41
C PHE A 200 -14.81 2.06 2.22
N ASN A 201 -14.82 2.64 3.42
CA ASN A 201 -16.01 2.73 4.25
C ASN A 201 -17.13 3.54 3.60
N ALA A 202 -16.78 4.69 3.00
CA ALA A 202 -17.73 5.59 2.33
C ALA A 202 -18.18 5.08 0.95
N GLY A 203 -17.35 4.31 0.25
CA GLY A 203 -17.59 3.89 -1.13
C GLY A 203 -18.64 2.80 -1.31
N TYR A 204 -19.07 2.12 -0.24
CA TYR A 204 -19.94 0.96 -0.36
C TYR A 204 -20.81 0.74 0.88
N VAL A 205 -22.09 0.49 0.66
CA VAL A 205 -23.06 0.06 1.68
C VAL A 205 -23.06 -1.45 1.74
N LEU A 206 -22.65 -2.03 2.88
CA LEU A 206 -22.67 -3.49 3.05
C LEU A 206 -24.11 -3.97 3.20
N GLY A 207 -24.39 -5.11 2.59
CA GLY A 207 -25.63 -5.86 2.80
C GLY A 207 -25.60 -6.71 4.07
N PRO A 208 -26.57 -7.63 4.22
CA PRO A 208 -26.75 -8.43 5.43
C PRO A 208 -25.61 -9.44 5.67
N ARG A 209 -24.95 -9.88 4.59
CA ARG A 209 -23.96 -10.95 4.60
C ARG A 209 -22.56 -10.36 4.52
N VAL A 210 -21.81 -10.51 5.59
CA VAL A 210 -20.47 -9.95 5.76
C VAL A 210 -19.49 -11.05 6.13
N ALA A 211 -18.33 -11.05 5.49
CA ALA A 211 -17.23 -11.95 5.80
C ALA A 211 -16.14 -11.19 6.56
N ILE A 212 -15.68 -11.75 7.67
CA ILE A 212 -14.54 -11.24 8.42
C ILE A 212 -13.45 -12.30 8.38
N ASP A 213 -12.29 -11.96 7.82
CA ASP A 213 -11.16 -12.89 7.71
C ASP A 213 -9.82 -12.13 7.76
N GLU A 214 -8.76 -12.89 7.88
CA GLU A 214 -7.39 -12.44 8.06
C GLU A 214 -6.60 -12.58 6.75
N GLY A 215 -6.15 -11.45 6.21
CA GLY A 215 -5.20 -11.35 5.12
C GLY A 215 -3.75 -11.26 5.60
N MET A 216 -2.81 -11.62 4.72
CA MET A 216 -1.38 -11.44 4.94
C MET A 216 -0.77 -10.59 3.84
N LEU A 217 -0.19 -9.45 4.22
CA LEU A 217 0.70 -8.68 3.34
C LEU A 217 2.12 -9.24 3.46
N PRO A 218 2.61 -9.99 2.45
CA PRO A 218 3.86 -10.73 2.57
C PRO A 218 5.04 -9.80 2.77
N SER A 219 5.83 -10.05 3.82
CA SER A 219 7.04 -9.30 4.10
C SER A 219 8.00 -10.11 4.96
N ARG A 220 9.19 -10.37 4.43
CA ARG A 220 10.27 -11.04 5.17
C ARG A 220 11.22 -10.05 5.86
N ASN A 221 11.00 -8.75 5.69
CA ASN A 221 11.89 -7.72 6.23
C ASN A 221 11.91 -7.75 7.77
N ARG A 222 13.10 -7.91 8.36
CA ARG A 222 13.30 -7.90 9.82
C ARG A 222 13.00 -6.55 10.46
N MET A 223 13.12 -5.47 9.68
CA MET A 223 12.83 -4.11 10.12
C MET A 223 11.34 -3.75 10.03
N ASN A 224 10.47 -4.65 9.57
CA ASN A 224 9.03 -4.40 9.56
C ASN A 224 8.48 -4.58 10.99
N PRO A 225 8.06 -3.50 11.67
CA PRO A 225 7.58 -3.57 13.04
C PRO A 225 6.24 -4.30 13.17
N THR A 226 5.43 -4.46 12.13
CA THR A 226 4.13 -5.17 12.20
C THR A 226 4.21 -6.61 11.68
N ARG A 227 5.43 -7.12 11.47
CA ARG A 227 5.64 -8.48 10.98
C ARG A 227 5.20 -9.53 12.00
N GLN A 228 4.39 -10.49 11.54
CA GLN A 228 3.90 -11.64 12.26
C GLN A 228 4.17 -12.92 11.46
N TYR A 229 4.23 -14.05 12.17
CA TYR A 229 4.29 -15.38 11.56
C TYR A 229 2.93 -16.06 11.67
N MET A 230 2.40 -16.56 10.55
CA MET A 230 1.16 -17.35 10.52
C MET A 230 1.44 -18.68 9.83
N LYS A 231 1.39 -19.78 10.60
CA LYS A 231 1.82 -21.12 10.16
C LYS A 231 1.02 -21.62 8.95
N ASP A 232 -0.28 -21.34 8.94
CA ASP A 232 -1.25 -21.96 8.03
C ASP A 232 -1.53 -21.12 6.79
N LYS A 233 -0.92 -19.92 6.64
CA LYS A 233 -1.04 -19.10 5.43
C LYS A 233 0.09 -19.45 4.42
N PRO A 234 -0.17 -19.41 3.09
CA PRO A 234 0.84 -19.67 2.07
C PRO A 234 2.09 -18.77 2.21
N HIS A 235 1.86 -17.50 2.53
CA HIS A 235 2.91 -16.56 2.89
C HIS A 235 2.98 -16.39 4.41
N LYS A 236 3.83 -17.20 5.04
CA LYS A 236 3.90 -17.30 6.50
C LYS A 236 4.42 -16.06 7.23
N TRP A 237 5.17 -15.18 6.55
CA TRP A 237 5.76 -13.99 7.17
C TRP A 237 5.24 -12.73 6.50
N GLY A 238 4.70 -11.80 7.29
CA GLY A 238 4.13 -10.57 6.76
C GLY A 238 3.39 -9.76 7.81
N SER A 239 2.71 -8.70 7.37
CA SER A 239 1.82 -7.93 8.22
C SER A 239 0.41 -8.52 8.11
N LYS A 240 -0.13 -8.98 9.24
CA LYS A 240 -1.51 -9.47 9.34
C LYS A 240 -2.48 -8.30 9.21
N CYS A 241 -3.49 -8.46 8.38
CA CYS A 241 -4.59 -7.52 8.21
C CYS A 241 -5.89 -8.27 8.49
N VAL A 242 -6.77 -7.72 9.32
CA VAL A 242 -8.13 -8.25 9.47
C VAL A 242 -9.01 -7.41 8.57
N MET A 243 -9.77 -8.07 7.70
CA MET A 243 -10.60 -7.42 6.69
C MET A 243 -12.07 -7.79 6.89
N THR A 244 -12.94 -6.81 6.69
CA THR A 244 -14.40 -6.96 6.65
C THR A 244 -14.87 -6.72 5.23
N CYS A 245 -15.37 -7.77 4.59
CA CYS A 245 -15.78 -7.77 3.19
C CYS A 245 -17.27 -8.08 3.02
N CYS A 246 -17.88 -7.53 1.97
CA CYS A 246 -19.17 -8.02 1.49
C CYS A 246 -19.01 -9.48 1.04
N ALA A 247 -19.84 -10.38 1.58
CA ALA A 247 -19.75 -11.81 1.27
C ALA A 247 -20.09 -12.13 -0.20
N GLU A 248 -20.89 -11.28 -0.85
CA GLU A 248 -21.38 -11.50 -2.21
C GLU A 248 -20.45 -10.89 -3.27
N THR A 249 -19.98 -9.66 -3.07
CA THR A 249 -19.17 -8.94 -4.06
C THR A 249 -17.67 -9.01 -3.80
N GLY A 250 -17.26 -9.47 -2.61
CA GLY A 250 -15.87 -9.43 -2.17
C GLY A 250 -15.33 -8.02 -1.89
N TYR A 251 -16.19 -6.98 -1.92
CA TYR A 251 -15.77 -5.62 -1.63
C TYR A 251 -15.26 -5.50 -0.20
N CYS A 252 -14.02 -5.05 -0.04
CA CYS A 252 -13.43 -4.78 1.27
C CYS A 252 -13.91 -3.42 1.79
N LYS A 253 -14.66 -3.42 2.89
CA LYS A 253 -15.07 -2.19 3.57
C LYS A 253 -13.98 -1.65 4.51
N ARG A 254 -13.10 -2.54 4.96
CA ARG A 254 -11.98 -2.26 5.87
C ARG A 254 -11.03 -3.44 5.92
#